data_AF-A0A2D6FM53-F1
#
_entry.id   AF-A0A2D6FM53-F1
#
_cell.length_a   1.000
_cell.length_b   1.000
_cell.length_c   1.000
_cell.angle_alpha   90.00
_cell.angle_beta   90.00
_cell.angle_gamma   90.00
#
_symmetry.space_group_name_H-M   'P 1'
#
loop_
_entity.id
_entity.type
_entity.pdbx_description
1 polymer ?
#
loop_
_entity_poly.entity_id
_entity_poly.type
_entity_poly.pdbx_seq_one_letter_code
_entity_poly.pdbx_strand_id
1 'polypeptide(L)'
;MPHAERPWELKKKAASSAKRKKKPKGVKFDKNESDHISGIVEWRTEHHLTDDIKLKRQRFVASYIVDYNLTFACQRIGMSVTTARKWMKEPYTRQLIDDSHLSFKSDMEYLRNYTIHGIKRLSHNLCPVIATQNFKLLCRITGLIGPNKITNNNTLVNNVMVVPATSSPEDWEAQAAEAQRELKQAVKE
;
A
#
# COMPACT_ATOMS: atom_id res chain seq x y z
N MET A 1 25.86 10.71 -66.98
CA MET A 1 26.85 11.03 -65.93
C MET A 1 26.28 10.54 -64.60
N PRO A 2 26.93 9.61 -63.89
CA PRO A 2 26.44 9.10 -62.61
C PRO A 2 26.69 10.13 -61.49
N HIS A 3 25.63 10.48 -60.77
CA HIS A 3 25.68 11.36 -59.60
C HIS A 3 26.54 10.74 -58.49
N ALA A 4 27.57 11.46 -58.04
CA ALA A 4 28.38 11.08 -56.89
C ALA A 4 27.54 11.09 -55.60
N GLU A 5 27.57 9.97 -54.87
CA GLU A 5 26.88 9.80 -53.57
C GLU A 5 27.41 10.80 -52.52
N ARG A 6 26.51 11.40 -51.73
CA ARG A 6 26.85 12.44 -50.76
C ARG A 6 27.50 11.84 -49.49
N PRO A 7 28.51 12.47 -48.87
CA PRO A 7 29.32 11.89 -47.78
C PRO A 7 28.58 11.45 -46.51
N TRP A 8 27.35 11.93 -46.27
CA TRP A 8 26.56 11.56 -45.11
C TRP A 8 25.76 10.25 -45.29
N GLU A 9 25.61 9.75 -46.52
CA GLU A 9 24.98 8.46 -46.81
C GLU A 9 25.93 7.27 -46.58
N LEU A 10 27.24 7.49 -46.71
CA LEU A 10 28.28 6.50 -46.37
C LEU A 10 28.31 6.19 -44.87
N LYS A 11 28.02 7.16 -43.99
CA LYS A 11 27.99 6.96 -42.54
C LYS A 11 26.80 6.09 -42.09
N LYS A 12 25.67 6.13 -42.80
CA LYS A 12 24.50 5.28 -42.51
C LYS A 12 24.70 3.83 -42.96
N LYS A 13 25.44 3.60 -44.06
CA LYS A 13 25.84 2.25 -44.50
C LYS A 13 26.96 1.63 -43.62
N ALA A 14 27.84 2.46 -43.04
CA ALA A 14 28.86 1.98 -42.10
C ALA A 14 28.30 1.56 -40.72
N ALA A 15 27.21 2.21 -40.26
CA ALA A 15 26.59 1.91 -38.98
C ALA A 15 25.68 0.64 -38.99
N SER A 16 25.26 0.16 -40.16
CA SER A 16 24.38 -1.01 -40.30
C SER A 16 25.11 -2.34 -40.56
N SER A 17 26.44 -2.33 -40.68
CA SER A 17 27.25 -3.54 -40.97
C SER A 17 27.95 -4.17 -39.75
N ALA A 18 27.74 -3.64 -38.54
CA ALA A 18 28.30 -4.22 -37.31
C ALA A 18 27.50 -5.44 -36.82
N LYS A 19 27.55 -6.54 -37.58
CA LYS A 19 27.04 -7.86 -37.16
C LYS A 19 27.90 -8.42 -36.02
N ARG A 20 27.23 -8.71 -34.89
CA ARG A 20 27.57 -9.63 -33.77
C ARG A 20 28.83 -10.49 -33.95
N LYS A 21 29.83 -10.32 -33.07
CA LYS A 21 30.76 -11.39 -32.68
C LYS A 21 30.32 -12.00 -31.35
N LYS A 22 29.69 -13.18 -31.41
CA LYS A 22 29.50 -14.06 -30.25
C LYS A 22 30.90 -14.57 -29.84
N LYS A 23 31.30 -14.37 -28.58
CA LYS A 23 32.50 -15.05 -28.04
C LYS A 23 32.21 -16.54 -27.85
N PRO A 24 33.18 -17.44 -28.12
CA PRO A 24 32.98 -18.89 -28.07
C PRO A 24 32.78 -19.39 -26.64
N LYS A 25 31.96 -20.45 -26.52
CA LYS A 25 31.76 -21.25 -25.31
C LYS A 25 33.06 -21.98 -24.96
N GLY A 26 33.66 -21.66 -23.82
CA GLY A 26 34.70 -22.49 -23.20
C GLY A 26 34.06 -23.73 -22.59
N VAL A 27 34.62 -24.89 -22.95
CA VAL A 27 34.20 -26.23 -22.52
C VAL A 27 34.68 -26.52 -21.09
N LYS A 28 33.91 -27.38 -20.42
CA LYS A 28 33.92 -27.78 -19.01
C LYS A 28 35.29 -28.19 -18.45
N PHE A 29 35.51 -27.85 -17.18
CA PHE A 29 36.46 -28.52 -16.30
C PHE A 29 35.66 -29.16 -15.17
N ASP A 30 35.33 -30.45 -15.34
CA ASP A 30 34.80 -31.28 -14.26
C ASP A 30 35.99 -31.75 -13.41
N LYS A 31 36.01 -31.32 -12.14
CA LYS A 31 36.68 -31.97 -11.00
C LYS A 31 36.44 -31.13 -9.75
N ASN A 32 35.33 -31.41 -9.06
CA ASN A 32 35.36 -31.87 -7.67
C ASN A 32 33.92 -31.99 -7.14
N GLU A 33 33.53 -33.24 -7.01
CA GLU A 33 32.30 -33.76 -6.44
C GLU A 33 32.37 -33.66 -4.89
N SER A 34 32.54 -32.43 -4.37
CA SER A 34 32.59 -32.18 -2.92
C SER A 34 31.92 -30.87 -2.47
N ASP A 35 31.14 -30.22 -3.35
CA ASP A 35 30.23 -29.15 -2.94
C ASP A 35 28.84 -29.75 -2.64
N HIS A 36 28.75 -30.51 -1.55
CA HIS A 36 27.48 -30.63 -0.86
C HIS A 36 27.12 -29.22 -0.35
N ILE A 37 26.26 -28.56 -1.10
CA ILE A 37 25.66 -27.26 -0.77
C ILE A 37 24.78 -27.46 0.47
N SER A 38 25.40 -27.34 1.63
CA SER A 38 24.76 -26.83 2.85
C SER A 38 25.49 -25.54 3.21
N GLY A 39 25.41 -24.56 2.31
CA GLY A 39 25.69 -23.18 2.66
C GLY A 39 24.67 -22.75 3.71
N ILE A 40 25.00 -22.98 4.98
CA ILE A 40 24.29 -22.42 6.12
C ILE A 40 24.28 -20.91 5.86
N VAL A 41 23.11 -20.38 5.50
CA VAL A 41 22.87 -18.94 5.47
C VAL A 41 22.94 -18.53 6.93
N GLU A 42 24.13 -18.17 7.38
CA GLU A 42 24.34 -17.62 8.70
C GLU A 42 23.60 -16.28 8.74
N TRP A 43 22.37 -16.33 9.24
CA TRP A 43 21.56 -15.15 9.47
C TRP A 43 22.31 -14.33 10.51
N ARG A 44 22.87 -13.19 10.10
CA ARG A 44 23.58 -12.30 11.02
C ARG A 44 22.63 -11.85 12.12
N THR A 45 22.75 -12.45 13.29
CA THR A 45 22.15 -12.00 14.53
C THR A 45 22.94 -10.80 15.08
N GLU A 46 22.34 -10.05 15.99
CA GLU A 46 22.83 -8.77 16.52
C GLU A 46 24.29 -8.79 17.00
N HIS A 47 24.77 -9.96 17.41
CA HIS A 47 26.10 -10.19 17.97
C HIS A 47 27.23 -10.20 16.92
N HIS A 48 26.93 -10.33 15.63
CA HIS A 48 27.93 -10.34 14.55
C HIS A 48 28.05 -9.01 13.78
N LEU A 49 27.37 -7.96 14.25
CA LEU A 49 27.36 -6.65 13.60
C LEU A 49 28.18 -5.62 14.38
N THR A 50 29.09 -4.95 13.67
CA THR A 50 29.76 -3.74 14.13
C THR A 50 28.76 -2.61 14.37
N ASP A 51 29.03 -1.73 15.33
CA ASP A 51 28.13 -0.64 15.72
C ASP A 51 27.83 0.33 14.57
N ASP A 52 28.80 0.57 13.68
CA ASP A 52 28.59 1.39 12.46
C ASP A 52 27.53 0.80 11.52
N ILE A 53 27.47 -0.53 11.41
CA ILE A 53 26.50 -1.22 10.56
C ILE A 53 25.12 -1.17 11.22
N LYS A 54 25.06 -1.31 12.55
CA LYS A 54 23.81 -1.14 13.31
C LYS A 54 23.24 0.26 13.14
N LEU A 55 24.08 1.28 13.28
CA LEU A 55 23.67 2.68 13.10
C LEU A 55 23.16 2.95 11.67
N LYS A 56 23.85 2.44 10.65
CA LYS A 56 23.39 2.56 9.25
C LYS A 56 22.05 1.87 9.03
N ARG A 57 21.82 0.70 9.64
CA ARG A 57 20.53 -0.01 9.56
C ARG A 57 19.41 0.74 10.27
N GLN A 58 19.67 1.29 11.45
CA GLN A 58 18.70 2.12 12.16
C GLN A 58 18.29 3.33 11.33
N ARG A 59 19.26 4.05 10.73
CA ARG A 59 18.98 5.16 9.80
C ARG A 59 18.17 4.71 8.59
N PHE A 60 18.46 3.52 8.07
CA PHE A 60 17.73 2.90 6.95
C PHE A 60 16.28 2.63 7.30
N VAL A 61 16.03 1.99 8.44
CA VAL A 61 14.68 1.71 8.91
C VAL A 61 13.90 3.00 9.17
N ALA A 62 14.52 3.98 9.83
CA ALA A 62 13.91 5.28 10.08
C ALA A 62 13.50 5.99 8.77
N SER A 63 14.36 5.95 7.75
CA SER A 63 14.03 6.53 6.43
C SER A 63 12.99 5.73 5.66
N TYR A 64 12.97 4.41 5.84
CA TYR A 64 12.06 3.50 5.15
C TYR A 64 10.62 3.63 5.66
N ILE A 65 10.41 3.81 6.97
CA ILE A 65 9.08 3.88 7.57
C ILE A 65 8.30 5.14 7.16
N VAL A 66 9.01 6.21 6.79
CA VAL A 66 8.38 7.45 6.32
C VAL A 66 7.61 7.22 5.01
N ASP A 67 8.22 6.55 4.03
CA ASP A 67 7.67 6.46 2.66
C ASP A 67 7.33 5.03 2.20
N TYR A 68 7.67 4.01 2.98
CA TYR A 68 7.60 2.59 2.61
C TYR A 68 8.25 2.25 1.26
N ASN A 69 9.21 3.07 0.84
CA ASN A 69 9.89 2.96 -0.44
C ASN A 69 11.37 2.71 -0.23
N LEU A 70 11.80 1.50 -0.59
CA LEU A 70 13.18 1.04 -0.41
C LEU A 70 14.17 1.86 -1.25
N THR A 71 13.80 2.31 -2.44
CA THR A 71 14.69 3.08 -3.33
C THR A 71 14.95 4.47 -2.74
N PHE A 72 13.92 5.17 -2.27
CA PHE A 72 14.09 6.49 -1.66
C PHE A 72 14.85 6.43 -0.33
N ALA A 73 14.56 5.42 0.50
CA ALA A 73 15.31 5.19 1.74
C ALA A 73 16.80 4.93 1.47
N CYS A 74 17.10 4.14 0.43
CA CYS A 74 18.48 3.89 0.00
C CYS A 74 19.18 5.17 -0.48
N GLN A 75 18.47 6.00 -1.26
CA GLN A 75 19.01 7.25 -1.78
C GLN A 75 19.35 8.24 -0.66
N ARG A 76 18.51 8.37 0.38
CA ARG A 76 18.75 9.27 1.52
C ARG A 76 20.01 8.92 2.32
N ILE A 77 20.36 7.64 2.36
CA ILE A 77 21.48 7.13 3.16
C ILE A 77 22.73 6.91 2.32
N GLY A 78 22.60 6.99 0.99
CA GLY A 78 23.69 6.72 0.07
C GLY A 78 24.06 5.23 0.01
N MET A 79 23.08 4.33 0.06
CA MET A 79 23.30 2.89 -0.03
C MET A 79 22.67 2.27 -1.28
N SER A 80 23.13 1.08 -1.67
CA SER A 80 22.57 0.37 -2.81
C SER A 80 21.30 -0.41 -2.44
N VAL A 81 20.34 -0.41 -3.38
CA VAL A 81 19.07 -1.16 -3.28
C VAL A 81 19.30 -2.66 -3.09
N THR A 82 20.35 -3.23 -3.70
CA THR A 82 20.69 -4.65 -3.57
C THR A 82 21.09 -5.02 -2.13
N THR A 83 21.84 -4.15 -1.47
CA THR A 83 22.23 -4.32 -0.06
C THR A 83 21.03 -4.18 0.87
N ALA A 84 20.19 -3.17 0.66
CA ALA A 84 18.97 -3.00 1.44
C ALA A 84 18.02 -4.19 1.30
N ARG A 85 17.86 -4.78 0.11
CA ARG A 85 17.07 -6.01 -0.08
C ARG A 85 17.63 -7.20 0.70
N LYS A 86 18.95 -7.29 0.89
CA LYS A 86 19.54 -8.30 1.76
C LYS A 86 19.18 -8.02 3.22
N TRP A 87 19.35 -6.77 3.66
CA TRP A 87 19.03 -6.36 5.04
C TRP A 87 17.56 -6.60 5.41
N MET A 88 16.61 -6.37 4.51
CA MET A 88 15.18 -6.64 4.74
C MET A 88 14.86 -8.13 5.01
N LYS A 89 15.73 -9.04 4.57
CA LYS A 89 15.59 -10.49 4.85
C LYS A 89 16.19 -10.87 6.20
N GLU A 90 17.06 -10.03 6.75
CA GLU A 90 17.75 -10.32 8.00
C GLU A 90 16.85 -10.05 9.22
N PRO A 91 16.96 -10.88 10.28
CA PRO A 91 16.08 -10.79 11.45
C PRO A 91 16.23 -9.46 12.19
N TYR A 92 17.45 -8.95 12.35
CA TYR A 92 17.71 -7.70 13.05
C TYR A 92 16.99 -6.50 12.43
N THR A 93 17.07 -6.36 11.09
CA THR A 93 16.40 -5.24 10.40
C THR A 93 14.89 -5.36 10.50
N ARG A 94 14.34 -6.59 10.51
CA ARG A 94 12.90 -6.81 10.71
C ARG A 94 12.45 -6.41 12.11
N GLN A 95 13.19 -6.80 13.14
CA GLN A 95 12.93 -6.37 14.51
C GLN A 95 12.93 -4.84 14.62
N LEU A 96 13.94 -4.17 14.05
CA LEU A 96 13.97 -2.70 14.02
C LEU A 96 12.74 -2.08 13.33
N ILE A 97 12.25 -2.70 12.25
CA ILE A 97 11.05 -2.25 11.55
C ILE A 97 9.82 -2.43 12.44
N ASP A 98 9.68 -3.59 13.07
CA ASP A 98 8.57 -3.90 13.98
C ASP A 98 8.56 -2.96 15.20
N ASP A 99 9.72 -2.72 15.82
CA ASP A 99 9.88 -1.79 16.94
C ASP A 99 9.51 -0.36 16.54
N SER A 100 9.96 0.07 15.36
CA SER A 100 9.66 1.40 14.84
C SER A 100 8.17 1.54 14.47
N HIS A 101 7.53 0.48 13.98
CA HIS A 101 6.08 0.45 13.78
C HIS A 101 5.32 0.55 15.10
N LEU A 102 5.80 -0.13 16.15
CA LEU A 102 5.19 -0.07 17.47
C LEU A 102 5.30 1.34 18.05
N SER A 103 6.49 1.95 17.98
CA SER A 103 6.72 3.34 18.38
C SER A 103 5.82 4.32 17.62
N PHE A 104 5.70 4.15 16.30
CA PHE A 104 4.85 5.02 15.49
C PHE A 104 3.37 4.89 15.87
N LYS A 105 2.89 3.67 16.16
CA LYS A 105 1.52 3.44 16.63
C LYS A 105 1.27 4.12 17.98
N SER A 106 2.20 3.99 18.93
CA SER A 106 2.06 4.65 20.23
C SER A 106 2.06 6.18 20.10
N ASP A 107 2.89 6.75 19.22
CA ASP A 107 2.93 8.20 18.99
C ASP A 107 1.63 8.72 18.37
N MET A 108 1.08 7.98 17.40
CA MET A 108 -0.20 8.30 16.78
C MET A 108 -1.37 8.22 17.79
N GLU A 109 -1.35 7.23 18.68
CA GLU A 109 -2.34 7.11 19.75
C GLU A 109 -2.22 8.24 20.77
N TYR A 110 -0.99 8.58 21.17
CA TYR A 110 -0.72 9.73 22.02
C TYR A 110 -1.25 11.03 21.39
N LEU A 111 -0.95 11.27 20.11
CA LEU A 111 -1.42 12.46 19.39
C LEU A 111 -2.95 12.50 19.30
N ARG A 112 -3.59 11.35 19.04
CA ARG A 112 -5.05 11.21 19.02
C ARG A 112 -5.64 11.58 20.38
N ASN A 113 -5.09 11.04 21.47
CA ASN A 113 -5.56 11.32 22.83
C ASN A 113 -5.36 12.78 23.21
N TYR A 114 -4.19 13.34 22.90
CA TYR A 114 -3.90 14.76 23.10
C TYR A 114 -4.91 15.65 22.36
N THR A 115 -5.21 15.33 21.11
CA THR A 115 -6.20 16.05 20.30
C THR A 115 -7.60 15.96 20.90
N ILE A 116 -8.01 14.77 21.36
CA ILE A 116 -9.29 14.57 22.06
C ILE A 116 -9.37 15.44 23.32
N HIS A 117 -8.31 15.47 24.15
CA HIS A 117 -8.28 16.30 25.34
C HIS A 117 -8.35 17.80 25.01
N GLY A 118 -7.64 18.24 23.97
CA GLY A 118 -7.70 19.61 23.48
C GLY A 118 -9.11 20.01 23.05
N ILE A 119 -9.77 19.18 22.24
CA ILE A 119 -11.15 19.41 21.79
C ILE A 119 -12.11 19.41 22.97
N LYS A 120 -11.99 18.46 23.92
CA LYS A 120 -12.81 18.45 25.14
C LYS A 120 -12.70 19.77 25.89
N ARG A 121 -11.48 20.29 26.10
CA ARG A 121 -11.27 21.58 26.77
C ARG A 121 -11.95 22.74 26.02
N LEU A 122 -11.81 22.77 24.69
CA LEU A 122 -12.47 23.79 23.85
C LEU A 122 -14.00 23.70 23.93
N SER A 123 -14.57 22.50 23.97
CA SER A 123 -16.03 22.33 24.07
C SER A 123 -16.65 22.88 25.35
N HIS A 124 -15.89 22.97 26.45
CA HIS A 124 -16.43 23.47 27.74
C HIS A 124 -16.39 25.00 27.87
N ASN A 125 -15.44 25.67 27.21
CA ASN A 125 -15.16 27.10 27.44
C ASN A 125 -15.61 28.03 26.31
N LEU A 126 -16.23 27.51 25.26
CA LEU A 126 -16.66 28.26 24.08
C LEU A 126 -18.19 28.39 24.03
N CYS A 127 -18.68 29.30 23.18
CA CYS A 127 -20.11 29.51 23.01
C CYS A 127 -20.82 28.22 22.54
N PRO A 128 -22.13 28.05 22.85
CA PRO A 128 -22.87 26.80 22.61
C PRO A 128 -22.79 26.27 21.18
N VAL A 129 -22.74 27.18 20.19
CA VAL A 129 -22.65 26.83 18.77
C VAL A 129 -21.31 26.14 18.45
N ILE A 130 -20.20 26.68 18.95
CA ILE A 130 -18.86 26.11 18.75
C ILE A 130 -18.69 24.81 19.56
N ALA A 131 -19.25 24.76 20.77
CA ALA A 131 -19.25 23.56 21.59
C ALA A 131 -19.92 22.37 20.89
N THR A 132 -21.07 22.60 20.24
CA THR A 132 -21.80 21.58 19.47
C THR A 132 -20.99 21.06 18.28
N GLN A 133 -20.29 21.94 17.56
CA GLN A 133 -19.43 21.56 16.44
C GLN A 133 -18.24 20.71 16.89
N ASN A 134 -17.58 21.12 17.98
CA ASN A 134 -16.48 20.38 18.57
C ASN A 134 -16.92 19.00 19.08
N PHE A 135 -18.12 18.90 19.67
CA PHE A 135 -18.70 17.63 20.09
C PHE A 135 -18.97 16.69 18.91
N LYS A 136 -19.50 17.23 17.80
CA LYS A 136 -19.69 16.47 16.55
C LYS A 136 -18.36 15.94 16.00
N LEU A 137 -17.30 16.73 16.08
CA LEU A 137 -15.96 16.33 15.64
C LEU A 137 -15.37 15.25 16.58
N LEU A 138 -15.59 15.37 17.89
CA LEU A 138 -15.20 14.36 18.86
C LEU A 138 -15.87 13.01 18.59
N CYS A 139 -17.19 12.99 18.36
CA CYS A 139 -17.92 11.78 18.00
C CYS A 139 -17.35 11.11 16.74
N ARG A 140 -16.95 11.90 15.73
CA ARG A 140 -16.31 11.36 14.52
C ARG A 140 -14.96 10.72 14.81
N ILE A 141 -14.10 11.37 15.59
CA ILE A 141 -12.76 10.86 15.96
C ILE A 141 -12.87 9.58 16.80
N THR A 142 -13.89 9.46 17.64
CA THR A 142 -14.12 8.26 18.47
C THR A 142 -14.84 7.14 17.73
N GLY A 143 -15.26 7.36 16.48
CA GLY A 143 -16.00 6.36 15.70
C GLY A 143 -17.50 6.27 16.05
N LEU A 144 -18.02 7.23 16.82
CA LEU A 144 -19.46 7.39 17.07
C LEU A 144 -20.10 8.10 15.87
N ILE A 145 -20.12 7.42 14.74
CA ILE A 145 -20.79 7.88 13.52
C ILE A 145 -22.20 7.31 13.54
N GLY A 146 -23.21 8.20 13.58
CA GLY A 146 -24.61 7.79 13.44
C GLY A 146 -24.85 7.13 12.07
N PRO A 147 -25.90 6.32 11.92
CA PRO A 147 -26.17 5.60 10.67
C PRO A 147 -26.21 6.61 9.51
N ASN A 148 -25.38 6.37 8.48
CA ASN A 148 -25.49 7.11 7.23
C ASN A 148 -26.91 6.86 6.71
N LYS A 149 -27.72 7.91 6.57
CA LYS A 149 -29.03 7.79 5.95
C LYS A 149 -28.80 7.36 4.50
N ILE A 150 -28.95 6.05 4.25
CA ILE A 150 -29.02 5.51 2.90
C ILE A 150 -30.33 6.04 2.33
N THR A 151 -30.22 7.08 1.51
CA THR A 151 -31.34 7.56 0.71
C THR A 151 -31.48 6.58 -0.44
N ASN A 152 -32.22 5.50 -0.21
CA ASN A 152 -32.68 4.63 -1.29
C ASN A 152 -33.64 5.46 -2.13
N ASN A 153 -33.13 6.05 -3.21
CA ASN A 153 -33.97 6.59 -4.27
C ASN A 153 -34.58 5.39 -5.01
N ASN A 154 -35.63 4.79 -4.43
CA ASN A 154 -36.56 3.91 -5.14
C ASN A 154 -37.33 4.76 -6.15
N THR A 155 -36.64 5.20 -7.19
CA THR A 155 -37.26 5.72 -8.39
C THR A 155 -37.68 4.52 -9.21
N LEU A 156 -39.01 4.31 -9.29
CA LEU A 156 -39.64 3.43 -10.25
C LEU A 156 -39.25 3.89 -11.66
N VAL A 157 -38.15 3.36 -12.19
CA VAL A 157 -37.80 3.49 -13.59
C VAL A 157 -38.31 2.23 -14.28
N ASN A 158 -39.44 2.36 -14.97
CA ASN A 158 -40.03 1.38 -15.88
C ASN A 158 -40.43 0.02 -15.28
N ASN A 159 -41.59 -0.08 -14.60
CA ASN A 159 -42.34 -1.31 -14.30
C ASN A 159 -41.55 -2.53 -13.73
N VAL A 160 -40.30 -2.33 -13.33
CA VAL A 160 -39.40 -3.35 -12.82
C VAL A 160 -38.90 -2.83 -11.49
N MET A 161 -39.22 -3.58 -10.44
CA MET A 161 -38.76 -3.30 -9.09
C MET A 161 -37.25 -3.60 -9.04
N VAL A 162 -36.42 -2.55 -9.05
CA VAL A 162 -34.97 -2.69 -8.84
C VAL A 162 -34.72 -2.68 -7.34
N VAL A 163 -34.05 -3.73 -6.86
CA VAL A 163 -33.91 -3.94 -5.42
C VAL A 163 -32.43 -3.94 -5.02
N PRO A 164 -32.06 -3.29 -3.90
CA PRO A 164 -30.69 -3.28 -3.40
C PRO A 164 -30.23 -4.66 -2.90
N ALA A 165 -28.98 -5.01 -3.17
CA ALA A 165 -28.37 -6.32 -2.91
C ALA A 165 -28.13 -6.68 -1.43
N THR A 166 -28.83 -6.05 -0.47
CA THR A 166 -28.56 -6.18 0.97
C THR A 166 -29.55 -7.07 1.73
N SER A 167 -30.55 -7.64 1.07
CA SER A 167 -31.62 -8.42 1.72
C SER A 167 -31.66 -9.86 1.18
N SER A 168 -31.96 -10.84 2.05
CA SER A 168 -32.02 -12.28 1.69
C SER A 168 -33.16 -12.55 0.69
N PRO A 169 -33.06 -13.55 -0.19
CA PRO A 169 -34.11 -13.85 -1.20
C PRO A 169 -35.50 -14.12 -0.61
N GLU A 170 -35.57 -14.67 0.60
CA GLU A 170 -36.82 -15.03 1.28
C GLU A 170 -37.63 -13.79 1.70
N ASP A 171 -36.95 -12.73 2.16
CA ASP A 171 -37.60 -11.46 2.54
C ASP A 171 -38.22 -10.75 1.33
N TRP A 172 -37.76 -11.07 0.11
CA TRP A 172 -38.26 -10.48 -1.13
C TRP A 172 -39.52 -11.15 -1.62
N GLU A 173 -39.59 -12.47 -1.54
CA GLU A 173 -40.80 -13.21 -1.93
C GLU A 173 -41.99 -12.76 -1.08
N ALA A 174 -41.76 -12.48 0.20
CA ALA A 174 -42.76 -11.92 1.10
C ALA A 174 -43.23 -10.52 0.67
N GLN A 175 -42.30 -9.59 0.43
CA GLN A 175 -42.65 -8.20 0.05
C GLN A 175 -43.26 -8.10 -1.35
N ALA A 176 -42.80 -8.90 -2.30
CA ALA A 176 -43.36 -8.95 -3.65
C ALA A 176 -44.77 -9.55 -3.64
N ALA A 177 -45.01 -10.60 -2.83
CA ALA A 177 -46.35 -11.16 -2.67
C ALA A 177 -47.33 -10.16 -2.04
N GLU A 178 -46.88 -9.37 -1.07
CA GLU A 178 -47.67 -8.33 -0.43
C GLU A 178 -48.02 -7.21 -1.39
N ALA A 179 -47.05 -6.68 -2.15
CA ALA A 179 -47.28 -5.65 -3.16
C ALA A 179 -48.20 -6.13 -4.30
N GLN A 180 -48.09 -7.40 -4.72
CA GLN A 180 -49.01 -7.99 -5.70
C GLN A 180 -50.43 -8.17 -5.13
N ARG A 181 -50.56 -8.43 -3.83
CA ARG A 181 -51.87 -8.56 -3.18
C ARG A 181 -52.57 -7.21 -3.11
N GLU A 182 -51.85 -6.15 -2.75
CA GLU A 182 -52.37 -4.78 -2.72
C GLU A 182 -52.82 -4.31 -4.11
N LEU A 183 -52.02 -4.57 -5.16
CA LEU A 183 -52.41 -4.27 -6.54
C LEU A 183 -53.67 -5.02 -6.97
N LYS A 184 -53.80 -6.30 -6.60
CA LYS A 184 -55.01 -7.09 -6.91
C LYS A 184 -56.24 -6.62 -6.15
N GLN A 185 -56.07 -6.05 -4.96
CA GLN A 185 -57.17 -5.45 -4.19
C GLN A 185 -57.59 -4.12 -4.82
N ALA A 186 -56.64 -3.26 -5.19
CA ALA A 186 -56.89 -1.98 -5.85
C ALA A 186 -57.52 -2.11 -7.26
N VAL A 187 -57.32 -3.24 -7.95
CA VAL A 187 -57.93 -3.52 -9.27
C VAL A 187 -59.34 -4.12 -9.17
N LYS A 188 -59.75 -4.57 -7.98
CA LYS A 188 -61.09 -5.15 -7.74
C LYS A 188 -62.14 -4.12 -7.28
N GLU A 189 -61.70 -2.94 -6.84
CA GLU A 189 -62.55 -1.76 -6.65
C GLU A 189 -62.70 -0.99 -7.97
#